data_AF-A0A7X9AI30-F1
#
_entry.id   AF-A0A7X9AI30-F1
#
_cell.length_a   1.000
_cell.length_b   1.000
_cell.length_c   1.000
_cell.angle_alpha   90.00
_cell.angle_beta   90.00
_cell.angle_gamma   90.00
#
_symmetry.space_group_name_H-M   'P 1'
#
loop_
_entity.id
_entity.type
_entity.pdbx_description
1 polymer ?
#
loop_
_entity_poly.entity_id
_entity_poly.type
_entity_poly.pdbx_seq_one_letter_code
_entity_poly.pdbx_strand_id
1 'polypeptide(L)'
;MAAIALIAGFILYYAVTRILKSDIENSLIKFSEQGAATVSEYVHGRLSEVRSMAENSIIRDTSLPIEQRLDELRAQLKLDRYRRLSIADLEGNAVSTDGMTLNVFDREYFQNALNGRPSVSDPIESRADGSVVIVFASPIYNSGKVSGV
;
A
#
# COMPACT_ATOMS: atom_id res chain seq x y z
N MET A 1 50.83 6.51 40.96
CA MET A 1 50.83 6.17 39.52
C MET A 1 49.75 5.13 39.19
N ALA A 2 49.72 3.95 39.82
CA ALA A 2 48.71 2.91 39.54
C ALA A 2 47.24 3.31 39.80
N ALA A 3 46.95 4.01 40.91
CA ALA A 3 45.58 4.44 41.23
C ALA A 3 44.98 5.42 40.22
N ILE A 4 45.80 6.34 39.69
CA ILE A 4 45.37 7.31 38.66
C ILE A 4 45.03 6.57 37.35
N ALA A 5 45.82 5.56 36.99
CA ALA A 5 45.56 4.74 35.81
C ALA A 5 44.25 3.94 35.92
N LEU A 6 43.92 3.41 37.10
CA LEU A 6 42.67 2.70 37.35
C LEU A 6 41.45 3.62 37.27
N ILE A 7 41.53 4.81 37.88
CA ILE A 7 40.44 5.80 37.82
C ILE A 7 40.22 6.26 36.37
N ALA A 8 41.31 6.58 35.65
CA ALA A 8 41.23 6.96 34.24
C ALA A 8 40.66 5.83 33.38
N GLY A 9 41.08 4.58 33.60
CA GLY A 9 40.55 3.40 32.91
C GLY A 9 39.06 3.19 33.18
N PHE A 10 38.60 3.39 34.42
CA PHE A 10 37.19 3.31 34.78
C PHE A 10 36.37 4.41 34.11
N ILE A 11 36.83 5.67 34.16
CA ILE A 11 36.16 6.79 33.48
C ILE A 11 36.08 6.53 31.97
N LEU A 12 37.18 6.08 31.36
CA LEU A 12 37.22 5.75 29.94
C LEU A 12 36.26 4.60 29.62
N TYR A 13 36.23 3.55 30.43
CA TYR A 13 35.31 2.43 30.26
C TYR A 13 33.84 2.88 30.29
N TYR A 14 33.47 3.73 31.25
CA TYR A 14 32.12 4.28 31.34
C TYR A 14 31.78 5.19 30.15
N ALA A 15 32.71 6.05 29.74
CA ALA A 15 32.53 6.95 28.61
C ALA A 15 32.34 6.16 27.30
N VAL A 16 33.24 5.20 27.02
CA VAL A 16 33.17 4.35 25.83
C VAL A 16 31.89 3.51 25.82
N THR A 17 31.53 2.91 26.95
CA THR A 17 30.30 2.10 27.04
C THR A 17 29.05 2.96 26.78
N ARG A 18 29.02 4.20 27.29
CA ARG A 18 27.92 5.13 27.05
C ARG A 18 27.83 5.57 25.58
N ILE A 19 28.97 5.88 24.95
CA ILE A 19 29.04 6.25 23.53
C ILE A 19 28.57 5.08 22.68
N LEU A 20 29.10 3.87 22.89
CA LEU A 20 28.72 2.68 22.14
C LEU A 20 27.22 2.36 22.27
N LYS A 21 26.66 2.46 23.48
CA LYS A 21 25.21 2.26 23.68
C LYS A 21 24.40 3.30 22.90
N SER A 22 24.75 4.58 23.01
CA SER A 22 24.06 5.65 22.29
C SER A 22 24.17 5.50 20.77
N ASP A 23 25.33 5.09 20.26
CA ASP A 23 25.55 4.88 18.83
C ASP A 23 24.73 3.70 18.30
N ILE A 24 24.64 2.62 19.07
CA ILE A 24 23.79 1.46 18.74
C ILE A 24 22.31 1.85 18.74
N GLU A 25 21.84 2.55 19.77
CA GLU A 25 20.45 3.04 19.85
C GLU A 25 20.11 3.94 18.65
N ASN A 26 20.96 4.92 18.35
CA ASN A 26 20.78 5.82 17.22
C ASN A 26 20.80 5.06 15.87
N SER A 27 21.66 4.05 15.74
CA SER A 27 21.73 3.22 14.54
C SER A 27 20.47 2.38 14.35
N LEU A 28 19.92 1.82 15.44
CA LEU A 28 18.66 1.08 15.43
C LEU A 28 17.47 1.96 15.07
N ILE A 29 17.43 3.20 15.58
CA ILE A 29 16.39 4.17 15.22
C ILE A 29 16.48 4.48 13.72
N LYS A 30 17.65 4.85 13.21
CA LYS A 30 17.85 5.13 11.77
C LYS A 30 17.49 3.93 10.89
N PHE A 31 17.86 2.72 11.30
CA PHE A 31 17.51 1.51 10.57
C PHE A 31 15.99 1.30 10.54
N SER A 32 15.31 1.54 11.66
CA SER A 32 13.84 1.46 11.76
C SER A 32 13.15 2.52 10.88
N GLU A 33 13.66 3.75 10.89
CA GLU A 33 13.18 4.84 10.02
C GLU A 33 13.36 4.50 8.54
N GLN A 34 14.52 3.96 8.15
CA GLN A 34 14.78 3.51 6.78
C GLN A 34 13.85 2.37 6.36
N GLY A 35 13.60 1.42 7.26
CA GLY A 35 12.63 0.34 7.03
C GLY A 35 11.22 0.89 6.82
N ALA A 36 10.77 1.81 7.68
CA ALA A 36 9.47 2.46 7.56
C ALA A 36 9.34 3.28 6.27
N ALA A 37 10.38 4.03 5.90
CA ALA A 37 10.43 4.79 4.65
C ALA A 37 10.33 3.87 3.43
N THR A 38 11.01 2.72 3.45
CA THR A 38 10.96 1.73 2.37
C THR A 38 9.55 1.15 2.19
N VAL A 39 8.86 0.80 3.29
CA VAL A 39 7.47 0.32 3.24
C VAL A 39 6.52 1.41 2.76
N SER A 40 6.71 2.65 3.27
CA SER A 40 5.92 3.80 2.84
C SER A 40 6.05 4.03 1.34
N GLU A 41 7.26 4.02 0.79
CA GLU A 41 7.50 4.18 -0.64
C GLU A 41 6.86 3.06 -1.46
N TYR A 42 6.92 1.81 -0.98
CA TYR A 42 6.23 0.70 -1.61
C TYR A 42 4.71 0.92 -1.69
N VAL A 43 4.08 1.32 -0.58
CA VAL A 43 2.63 1.61 -0.53
C VAL A 43 2.26 2.76 -1.46
N HIS A 44 3.03 3.86 -1.43
CA HIS A 44 2.80 5.03 -2.30
C HIS A 44 2.95 4.66 -3.77
N GLY A 45 3.97 3.86 -4.13
CA GLY A 45 4.15 3.35 -5.48
C GLY A 45 2.95 2.54 -5.96
N ARG A 46 2.44 1.61 -5.13
CA ARG A 46 1.25 0.81 -5.47
C ARG A 46 -0.02 1.64 -5.60
N LEU A 47 -0.23 2.62 -4.73
CA LEU A 47 -1.35 3.56 -4.86
C LEU A 47 -1.23 4.40 -6.14
N SER A 48 -0.03 4.87 -6.48
CA SER A 48 0.22 5.63 -7.70
C SER A 48 -0.05 4.80 -8.96
N GLU A 49 0.31 3.51 -8.95
CA GLU A 49 0.01 2.58 -10.03
C GLU A 49 -1.51 2.42 -10.19
N VAL A 50 -2.23 2.01 -9.14
CA VAL A 50 -3.69 1.83 -9.21
C VAL A 50 -4.40 3.12 -9.62
N ARG A 51 -3.95 4.27 -9.13
CA ARG A 51 -4.45 5.58 -9.56
C ARG A 51 -4.22 5.81 -11.06
N SER A 52 -3.04 5.48 -11.58
CA SER A 52 -2.76 5.58 -13.01
C SER A 52 -3.68 4.67 -13.84
N MET A 53 -4.02 3.49 -13.33
CA MET A 53 -5.00 2.59 -13.98
C MET A 53 -6.40 3.19 -13.94
N ALA A 54 -6.81 3.73 -12.79
CA ALA A 54 -8.10 4.40 -12.63
C ALA A 54 -8.23 5.66 -13.51
N GLU A 55 -7.12 6.30 -13.88
CA GLU A 55 -7.09 7.47 -14.75
C GLU A 55 -7.06 7.12 -16.26
N ASN A 56 -6.91 5.84 -16.62
CA ASN A 56 -6.90 5.37 -18.00
C ASN A 56 -8.24 5.67 -18.71
N SER A 57 -8.19 6.15 -19.95
CA SER A 57 -9.38 6.57 -20.70
C SER A 57 -10.42 5.47 -20.90
N ILE A 58 -9.99 4.22 -21.08
CA ILE A 58 -10.89 3.06 -21.19
C ILE A 58 -11.51 2.76 -19.82
N ILE A 59 -10.71 2.79 -18.75
CA ILE A 59 -11.19 2.45 -17.39
C ILE A 59 -12.20 3.48 -16.88
N ARG A 60 -12.01 4.77 -17.17
CA ARG A 60 -12.92 5.84 -16.74
C ARG A 60 -14.21 5.93 -17.54
N ASP A 61 -14.22 5.41 -18.77
CA ASP A 61 -15.36 5.52 -19.66
C ASP A 61 -16.46 4.53 -19.24
N THR A 62 -17.44 5.03 -18.47
CA THR A 62 -18.59 4.26 -18.02
C THR A 62 -19.59 3.94 -19.14
N SER A 63 -19.42 4.48 -20.35
CA SER A 63 -20.23 4.11 -21.50
C SER A 63 -19.76 2.80 -22.16
N LEU A 64 -18.51 2.40 -21.91
CA LEU A 64 -17.97 1.14 -22.42
C LEU A 64 -18.50 -0.05 -21.61
N PRO A 65 -18.71 -1.21 -22.26
CA PRO A 65 -19.02 -2.45 -21.56
C PRO A 65 -17.94 -2.78 -20.52
N ILE A 66 -18.37 -3.31 -19.37
CA ILE A 66 -17.46 -3.67 -18.28
C ILE A 66 -16.36 -4.64 -18.73
N GLU A 67 -16.66 -5.59 -19.63
CA GLU A 67 -15.68 -6.52 -20.16
C GLU A 67 -14.54 -5.83 -20.93
N GLN A 68 -14.84 -4.77 -21.69
CA GLN A 68 -13.81 -4.02 -22.40
C GLN A 68 -12.86 -3.31 -21.42
N ARG A 69 -13.41 -2.83 -20.30
CA ARG A 69 -12.63 -2.21 -19.22
C ARG A 69 -11.80 -3.27 -18.47
N LEU A 70 -12.34 -4.48 -18.28
CA LEU A 70 -11.61 -5.60 -17.68
C LEU A 70 -10.50 -6.13 -18.59
N ASP A 71 -10.70 -6.14 -19.91
CA ASP A 71 -9.66 -6.52 -20.88
C ASP A 71 -8.46 -5.56 -20.83
N GLU A 72 -8.71 -4.27 -20.66
CA GLU A 72 -7.66 -3.28 -20.42
C GLU A 72 -6.91 -3.58 -19.10
N LEU A 73 -7.61 -3.89 -18.01
CA LEU A 73 -6.96 -4.29 -16.76
C LEU A 73 -6.19 -5.61 -16.90
N ARG A 74 -6.70 -6.60 -17.66
CA ARG A 74 -6.01 -7.87 -17.96
C ARG A 74 -4.71 -7.62 -18.73
N ALA A 75 -4.70 -6.66 -19.66
CA ALA A 75 -3.48 -6.27 -20.36
C ALA A 75 -2.41 -5.70 -19.41
N GLN A 76 -2.84 -4.94 -18.39
CA GLN A 76 -1.96 -4.39 -17.35
C GLN A 76 -1.53 -5.45 -16.32
N LEU A 77 -2.33 -6.51 -16.11
CA LEU A 77 -2.05 -7.60 -15.16
C LEU A 77 -0.88 -8.51 -15.59
N LYS A 78 -0.52 -8.54 -16.87
CA LYS A 78 0.58 -9.37 -17.43
C LYS A 78 1.97 -9.06 -16.84
N LEU A 79 2.05 -8.13 -15.90
CA LEU A 79 3.26 -7.69 -15.21
C LEU A 79 3.55 -8.46 -13.90
N ASP A 80 2.82 -9.53 -13.55
CA ASP A 80 3.00 -10.40 -12.36
C ASP A 80 2.92 -9.71 -10.98
N ARG A 81 2.52 -8.43 -10.92
CA ARG A 81 2.57 -7.63 -9.67
C ARG A 81 1.28 -7.67 -8.84
N TYR A 82 0.16 -8.05 -9.45
CA TYR A 82 -1.16 -8.06 -8.82
C TYR A 82 -1.77 -9.45 -8.96
N ARG A 83 -2.33 -9.96 -7.86
CA ARG A 83 -3.11 -11.22 -7.89
C ARG A 83 -4.35 -11.07 -8.77
N ARG A 84 -4.98 -9.90 -8.74
CA ARG A 84 -6.28 -9.59 -9.34
C ARG A 84 -6.47 -8.08 -9.40
N LEU A 85 -7.13 -7.60 -10.44
CA LEU A 85 -7.68 -6.24 -10.49
C LEU A 85 -9.20 -6.34 -10.59
N SER A 86 -9.90 -5.35 -10.06
CA SER A 86 -11.36 -5.31 -10.09
C SER A 86 -11.83 -3.88 -10.33
N ILE A 87 -13.01 -3.75 -10.91
CA ILE A 87 -13.75 -2.49 -11.02
C ILE A 87 -15.01 -2.66 -10.20
N ALA A 88 -15.26 -1.74 -9.28
CA ALA A 88 -16.48 -1.66 -8.49
C ALA A 88 -17.34 -0.46 -8.89
N ASP A 89 -18.65 -0.67 -8.96
CA ASP A 89 -19.62 0.42 -9.09
C ASP A 89 -19.83 1.17 -7.76
N LEU A 90 -20.73 2.17 -7.74
CA LEU A 90 -20.98 3.01 -6.56
C LEU A 90 -21.67 2.23 -5.43
N GLU A 91 -22.36 1.14 -5.79
CA GLU A 91 -23.04 0.21 -4.90
C GLU A 91 -22.08 -0.88 -4.36
N GLY A 92 -20.81 -0.83 -4.76
CA GLY A 92 -19.76 -1.74 -4.33
C GLY A 92 -19.81 -3.11 -5.00
N ASN A 93 -20.55 -3.29 -6.09
CA ASN A 93 -20.51 -4.50 -6.89
C ASN A 93 -19.24 -4.49 -7.73
N ALA A 94 -18.29 -5.35 -7.35
CA ALA A 94 -17.01 -5.48 -8.01
C ALA A 94 -17.03 -6.65 -9.00
N VAL A 95 -16.45 -6.41 -10.19
CA VAL A 95 -16.13 -7.45 -11.17
C VAL A 95 -14.62 -7.51 -11.34
N SER A 96 -14.07 -8.70 -11.21
CA SER A 96 -12.63 -8.96 -11.24
C SER A 96 -12.14 -9.46 -12.59
N THR A 97 -10.85 -9.25 -12.87
CA THR A 97 -10.19 -9.70 -14.11
C THR A 97 -10.24 -11.21 -14.34
N ASP A 98 -10.41 -12.01 -13.30
CA ASP A 98 -10.56 -13.47 -13.35
C ASP A 98 -12.03 -13.93 -13.35
N GLY A 99 -12.98 -13.01 -13.51
CA GLY A 99 -14.42 -13.30 -13.64
C GLY A 99 -15.18 -13.40 -12.33
N MET A 100 -14.51 -13.25 -11.18
CA MET A 100 -15.22 -13.23 -9.88
C MET A 100 -16.04 -11.96 -9.72
N THR A 101 -17.19 -12.10 -9.07
CA THR A 101 -18.03 -10.98 -8.66
C THR A 101 -18.24 -11.01 -7.16
N LEU A 102 -18.18 -9.84 -6.52
CA LEU A 102 -18.30 -9.71 -5.07
C LEU A 102 -18.83 -8.32 -4.72
N ASN A 103 -19.54 -8.22 -3.60
CA ASN A 103 -19.85 -6.91 -3.04
C ASN A 103 -18.76 -6.51 -2.03
N VAL A 104 -18.26 -5.28 -2.16
CA VAL A 104 -17.21 -4.69 -1.31
C VAL A 104 -17.68 -3.39 -0.65
N PHE A 105 -18.98 -3.10 -0.68
CA PHE A 105 -19.53 -1.83 -0.19
C PHE A 105 -19.15 -1.55 1.28
N ASP A 106 -19.22 -2.56 2.14
CA ASP A 106 -18.88 -2.43 3.56
C ASP A 106 -17.37 -2.38 3.84
N ARG A 107 -16.51 -2.51 2.82
CA ARG A 107 -15.06 -2.51 3.00
C ARG A 107 -14.52 -1.09 3.13
N GLU A 108 -13.69 -0.86 4.15
CA GLU A 108 -13.13 0.45 4.45
C GLU A 108 -12.31 1.04 3.29
N TYR A 109 -11.51 0.22 2.60
CA TYR A 109 -10.74 0.68 1.44
C TYR A 109 -11.65 1.21 0.31
N PHE A 110 -12.80 0.55 0.12
CA PHE A 110 -13.76 0.95 -0.91
C PHE A 110 -14.46 2.24 -0.51
N GLN A 111 -14.94 2.33 0.74
CA GLN A 111 -15.58 3.55 1.25
C GLN A 111 -14.65 4.77 1.21
N ASN A 112 -13.36 4.59 1.54
CA ASN A 112 -12.38 5.67 1.43
C ASN A 112 -12.17 6.11 -0.03
N ALA A 113 -12.01 5.16 -0.95
CA ALA A 113 -11.84 5.45 -2.38
C ALA A 113 -13.09 6.10 -2.97
N LEU A 114 -14.29 5.64 -2.63
CA LEU A 114 -15.57 6.21 -3.04
C LEU A 114 -15.71 7.68 -2.61
N ASN A 115 -15.14 8.04 -1.45
CA ASN A 115 -15.05 9.42 -0.96
C ASN A 115 -13.91 10.24 -1.60
N GLY A 116 -13.34 9.76 -2.70
CA GLY A 116 -12.29 10.44 -3.46
C GLY A 116 -10.88 10.30 -2.89
N ARG A 117 -10.67 9.45 -1.88
CA ARG A 117 -9.37 9.26 -1.22
C ARG A 117 -8.77 7.88 -1.56
N PRO A 118 -7.67 7.80 -2.33
CA PRO A 118 -6.95 6.55 -2.52
C PRO A 118 -6.62 5.91 -1.17
N SER A 119 -6.74 4.59 -1.07
CA SER A 119 -6.60 3.89 0.20
C SER A 119 -5.99 2.51 0.05
N VAL A 120 -5.42 2.02 1.14
CA VAL A 120 -4.88 0.68 1.26
C VAL A 120 -5.51 0.00 2.48
N SER A 121 -5.84 -1.28 2.38
CA SER A 121 -6.35 -2.05 3.51
C SER A 121 -5.22 -2.60 4.38
N ASP A 122 -5.53 -2.89 5.64
CA ASP A 122 -4.80 -3.92 6.38
C ASP A 122 -4.92 -5.29 5.67
N PRO A 123 -4.10 -6.29 6.05
CA PRO A 123 -4.29 -7.66 5.58
C PRO A 123 -5.70 -8.17 5.94
N ILE A 124 -6.47 -8.52 4.92
CA ILE A 124 -7.86 -8.97 5.04
C ILE A 124 -8.07 -10.29 4.31
N GLU A 125 -9.07 -11.04 4.75
CA GLU A 125 -9.55 -12.20 3.99
C GLU A 125 -10.33 -11.76 2.74
N SER A 126 -9.88 -12.26 1.60
CA SER A 126 -10.48 -12.08 0.28
C SER A 126 -11.83 -12.79 0.21
N ARG A 127 -12.90 -12.06 -0.14
CA ARG A 127 -14.22 -12.67 -0.43
C ARG A 127 -14.22 -13.52 -1.70
N ALA A 128 -13.22 -13.37 -2.55
CA ALA A 128 -13.15 -14.13 -3.79
C ALA A 128 -12.69 -15.58 -3.55
N ASP A 129 -11.72 -15.79 -2.65
CA ASP A 129 -11.03 -17.08 -2.53
C ASP A 129 -10.51 -17.43 -1.12
N GLY A 130 -10.82 -16.63 -0.09
CA GLY A 130 -10.37 -16.85 1.28
C GLY A 130 -8.88 -16.57 1.54
N SER A 131 -8.14 -16.08 0.53
CA SER A 131 -6.73 -15.75 0.70
C SER A 131 -6.55 -14.44 1.49
N VAL A 132 -5.45 -14.33 2.24
CA VAL A 132 -5.08 -13.07 2.91
C VAL A 132 -4.46 -12.13 1.87
N VAL A 133 -5.06 -10.95 1.70
CA VAL A 133 -4.66 -9.96 0.71
C VAL A 133 -4.60 -8.56 1.30
N ILE A 134 -3.79 -7.70 0.67
CA ILE A 134 -3.81 -6.24 0.86
C ILE A 134 -4.42 -5.65 -0.41
N VAL A 135 -5.43 -4.79 -0.24
CA VAL A 135 -6.14 -4.16 -1.35
C VAL A 135 -5.73 -2.69 -1.44
N PHE A 136 -5.27 -2.29 -2.62
CA PHE A 136 -5.03 -0.89 -2.98
C PHE A 136 -6.20 -0.41 -3.84
N ALA A 137 -6.83 0.69 -3.45
CA ALA A 137 -8.03 1.22 -4.08
C ALA A 137 -7.86 2.69 -4.46
N SER A 138 -8.40 3.09 -5.61
CA SER A 138 -8.40 4.47 -6.08
C SER A 138 -9.78 4.82 -6.63
N PRO A 139 -10.32 6.04 -6.40
CA PRO A 139 -11.49 6.50 -7.13
C PRO A 139 -11.27 6.47 -8.64
N ILE A 140 -12.28 6.00 -9.37
CA ILE A 140 -12.42 6.21 -10.81
C ILE A 140 -13.30 7.44 -10.98
N TYR A 141 -12.80 8.45 -11.70
CA TYR A 141 -13.55 9.68 -11.96
C TYR A 141 -14.09 9.71 -13.40
N ASN A 142 -15.38 9.95 -13.60
CA ASN A 142 -15.93 10.33 -14.89
C ASN A 142 -16.47 11.76 -14.81
N SER A 143 -16.02 12.64 -15.71
CA SER A 143 -16.51 14.04 -15.79
C SER A 143 -16.39 14.80 -14.46
N GLY A 144 -15.31 14.55 -13.72
CA GLY A 144 -15.02 15.18 -12.42
C GLY A 144 -15.78 14.62 -11.21
N LYS A 145 -16.60 13.57 -11.38
CA LYS A 145 -17.30 12.89 -10.28
C LYS A 145 -16.80 11.46 -10.14
N VAL A 146 -16.77 10.95 -8.90
CA VAL A 146 -16.48 9.53 -8.66
C VAL A 146 -17.59 8.70 -9.32
N SER A 147 -17.20 7.77 -10.16
CA SER A 147 -18.10 6.87 -10.91
C SER A 147 -17.90 5.40 -10.55
N GLY A 148 -16.91 5.10 -9.70
CA GLY A 148 -16.56 3.76 -9.26
C GLY A 148 -15.21 3.75 -8.56
N VAL A 149 -14.72 2.55 -8.26
CA VAL A 149 -13.41 2.29 -7.62
C VAL A 149 -12.70 1.17 -8.36
#